data_AF-A0A932W2H0-F1
#
_entry.id   AF-A0A932W2H0-F1
#
_cell.length_a   1.000
_cell.length_b   1.000
_cell.length_c   1.000
_cell.angle_alpha   90.00
_cell.angle_beta   90.00
_cell.angle_gamma   90.00
#
_symmetry.space_group_name_H-M   'P 1'
#
loop_
_entity.id
_entity.type
_entity.pdbx_description
1 polymer ?
#
loop_
_entity_poly.entity_id
_entity_poly.type
_entity_poly.pdbx_seq_one_letter_code
_entity_poly.pdbx_strand_id
1 'polypeptide(L)'
;MTTVKTRAARALSPLLSVFHSISGQPLQAVWQIYTEGSLDRLILDFGSSSLVVIADENDDSIDCKISDATDLHKAGSVDASHLAPWNSFVGKSFGWGWVTINQQGYCDGLLLSFEGIIPQLALNVMASSIKVGMIARVSI
;
A
#
# COMPACT_ATOMS: atom_id res chain seq x y z
N MET A 1 13.78 -26.17 -18.48
CA MET A 1 12.70 -26.02 -17.47
C MET A 1 12.80 -24.65 -16.81
N THR A 2 12.26 -23.61 -17.45
CA THR A 2 11.97 -22.33 -16.77
C THR A 2 10.68 -22.55 -15.97
N THR A 3 10.83 -22.83 -14.68
CA THR A 3 9.76 -23.29 -13.80
C THR A 3 8.70 -22.19 -13.62
N VAL A 4 7.45 -22.58 -13.38
CA VAL A 4 6.27 -21.71 -13.19
C VAL A 4 6.55 -20.49 -12.28
N LYS A 5 7.45 -20.63 -11.31
CA LYS A 5 7.96 -19.55 -10.45
C LYS A 5 8.45 -18.32 -11.23
N THR A 6 9.11 -18.51 -12.37
CA THR A 6 9.62 -17.42 -13.21
C THR A 6 8.51 -16.67 -13.95
N ARG A 7 7.36 -17.30 -14.25
CA ARG A 7 6.25 -16.64 -14.95
C ARG A 7 5.44 -15.74 -14.01
N ALA A 8 5.06 -16.24 -12.84
CA ALA A 8 4.35 -15.45 -11.83
C ALA A 8 5.19 -14.25 -11.37
N ALA A 9 6.49 -14.48 -11.10
CA ALA A 9 7.40 -13.40 -10.74
C ALA A 9 7.51 -12.33 -11.84
N ARG A 10 7.57 -12.71 -13.13
CA ARG A 10 7.57 -11.74 -14.23
C ARG A 10 6.25 -10.97 -14.36
N ALA A 11 5.13 -11.65 -14.17
CA ALA A 11 3.80 -11.02 -14.24
C ALA A 11 3.59 -10.01 -13.10
N LEU A 12 4.03 -10.35 -11.88
CA LEU A 12 3.90 -9.49 -10.70
C LEU A 12 5.07 -8.51 -10.53
N SER A 13 6.15 -8.65 -11.31
CA SER A 13 7.35 -7.80 -11.18
C SER A 13 7.04 -6.30 -11.23
N PRO A 14 6.19 -5.78 -12.13
CA PRO A 14 5.87 -4.36 -12.15
C PRO A 14 5.25 -3.91 -10.83
N LEU A 15 4.27 -4.67 -10.33
CA LEU A 15 3.58 -4.40 -9.08
C LEU A 15 4.52 -4.50 -7.87
N LEU A 16 5.37 -5.53 -7.79
CA LEU A 16 6.29 -5.72 -6.67
C LEU A 16 7.49 -4.76 -6.72
N SER A 17 7.84 -4.24 -7.89
CA SER A 17 8.96 -3.29 -8.03
C SER A 17 8.71 -1.97 -7.30
N VAL A 18 7.44 -1.61 -7.08
CA VAL A 18 7.07 -0.41 -6.31
C VAL A 18 7.62 -0.51 -4.89
N PHE A 19 7.46 -1.66 -4.22
CA PHE A 19 7.98 -1.90 -2.87
C PHE A 19 9.49 -1.89 -2.82
N HIS A 20 10.15 -2.39 -3.87
CA HIS A 20 11.60 -2.36 -3.94
C HIS A 20 12.13 -0.92 -3.99
N SER A 21 11.47 -0.04 -4.74
CA SER A 21 11.91 1.35 -4.90
C SER A 21 11.87 2.17 -3.60
N ILE A 22 10.96 1.84 -2.67
CA ILE A 22 10.79 2.53 -1.38
C ILE A 22 11.47 1.80 -0.22
N SER A 23 12.15 0.67 -0.48
CA SER A 23 12.78 -0.13 0.57
C SER A 23 13.81 0.66 1.36
N GLY A 24 13.70 0.61 2.69
CA GLY A 24 14.57 1.35 3.63
C GLY A 24 14.19 2.82 3.80
N GLN A 25 13.32 3.39 2.97
CA GLN A 25 12.93 4.80 3.10
C GLN A 25 11.95 5.00 4.26
N PRO A 26 12.13 6.02 5.11
CA PRO A 26 11.24 6.30 6.23
C PRO A 26 9.92 6.90 5.75
N LEU A 27 8.80 6.43 6.30
CA LEU A 27 7.50 7.05 6.06
C LEU A 27 7.47 8.45 6.69
N GLN A 28 7.27 9.49 5.89
CA GLN A 28 7.24 10.87 6.35
C GLN A 28 5.82 11.36 6.59
N ALA A 29 4.91 11.00 5.69
CA ALA A 29 3.51 11.42 5.78
C ALA A 29 2.57 10.38 5.17
N VAL A 30 1.31 10.46 5.56
CA VAL A 30 0.22 9.68 4.97
C VAL A 30 -0.90 10.61 4.56
N TRP A 31 -1.33 10.52 3.31
CA TRP A 31 -2.44 11.32 2.79
C TRP A 31 -3.59 10.43 2.36
N GLN A 32 -4.80 10.84 2.72
CA GLN A 32 -6.04 10.17 2.35
C GLN A 32 -6.85 11.05 1.40
N ILE A 33 -7.40 10.45 0.35
CA ILE A 33 -8.31 11.12 -0.57
C ILE A 33 -9.62 10.35 -0.61
N TYR A 34 -10.71 11.07 -0.37
CA TYR A 34 -12.05 10.51 -0.32
C TYR A 34 -12.86 10.96 -1.54
N THR A 35 -13.57 10.01 -2.15
CA THR A 35 -14.53 10.24 -3.22
C THR A 35 -15.88 9.72 -2.73
N GLU A 36 -16.89 10.60 -2.70
CA GLU A 36 -18.25 10.26 -2.24
C GLU A 36 -18.32 9.57 -0.85
N GLY A 37 -17.38 9.89 0.04
CA GLY A 37 -17.30 9.32 1.39
C GLY A 37 -16.53 8.00 1.50
N SER A 38 -16.08 7.43 0.37
CA SER A 38 -15.21 6.26 0.32
C SER A 38 -13.74 6.66 0.24
N LEU A 39 -12.87 5.96 0.98
CA LEU A 39 -11.42 6.14 0.85
C LEU A 39 -10.97 5.54 -0.48
N ASP A 40 -10.79 6.39 -1.48
CA ASP A 40 -10.42 6.04 -2.85
C ASP A 40 -8.91 5.86 -3.00
N ARG A 41 -8.14 6.79 -2.40
CA ARG A 41 -6.68 6.79 -2.53
C ARG A 41 -5.99 7.00 -1.20
N LEU A 42 -4.91 6.24 -1.03
CA LEU A 42 -3.97 6.39 0.06
C LEU A 42 -2.58 6.65 -0.50
N ILE A 43 -1.91 7.68 0.00
CA ILE A 43 -0.55 8.04 -0.40
C ILE A 43 0.35 7.90 0.81
N LEU A 44 1.32 7.00 0.72
CA LEU A 44 2.38 6.81 1.70
C LEU A 44 3.62 7.54 1.18
N ASP A 45 3.94 8.67 1.79
CA ASP A 45 5.03 9.54 1.36
C ASP A 45 6.33 9.21 2.09
N PHE A 46 7.37 8.92 1.33
CA PHE A 46 8.71 8.58 1.82
C PHE A 46 9.74 9.71 1.55
N GLY A 47 9.28 10.89 1.12
CA GLY A 47 10.06 12.10 0.92
C GLY A 47 10.48 12.33 -0.52
N SER A 48 11.26 11.42 -1.11
CA SER A 48 11.63 11.50 -2.54
C SER A 48 10.64 10.77 -3.44
N SER A 49 9.95 9.78 -2.89
CA SER A 49 9.03 8.90 -3.60
C SER A 49 7.82 8.65 -2.71
N SER A 50 6.70 8.35 -3.35
CA SER A 50 5.47 8.03 -2.64
C SER A 50 4.84 6.79 -3.26
N LEU A 51 4.37 5.89 -2.40
CA LEU A 51 3.52 4.79 -2.81
C LEU A 51 2.07 5.27 -2.82
N VAL A 52 1.48 5.26 -4.01
CA VAL A 52 0.09 5.61 -4.24
C VAL A 52 -0.69 4.31 -4.36
N VAL A 53 -1.65 4.10 -3.48
CA VAL A 53 -2.59 2.97 -3.47
C VAL A 53 -3.97 3.51 -3.86
N ILE A 54 -4.60 2.88 -4.85
CA ILE A 54 -5.86 3.32 -5.44
C ILE A 54 -6.83 2.14 -5.39
N ALA A 55 -8.06 2.37 -4.90
CA ALA A 55 -9.15 1.44 -5.06
C ALA A 55 -9.74 1.57 -6.46
N ASP A 56 -9.87 0.46 -7.18
CA ASP A 56 -10.65 0.44 -8.42
C ASP A 56 -12.13 0.24 -8.07
N GLU A 57 -12.96 1.17 -8.51
CA GLU A 57 -14.41 1.13 -8.27
C GLU A 57 -15.13 0.03 -9.06
N ASN A 58 -14.53 -0.47 -10.15
CA ASN A 58 -15.19 -1.39 -11.08
C ASN A 58 -15.13 -2.85 -10.62
N ASP A 59 -14.04 -3.25 -9.97
CA ASP A 59 -13.79 -4.65 -9.62
C ASP A 59 -13.28 -4.88 -8.18
N ASP A 60 -13.34 -3.86 -7.32
CA ASP A 60 -12.86 -3.91 -5.94
C ASP A 60 -11.39 -4.34 -5.83
N SER A 61 -10.56 -4.01 -6.83
CA SER A 61 -9.12 -4.26 -6.81
C SER A 61 -8.31 -3.08 -6.27
N ILE A 62 -7.04 -3.36 -5.97
CA ILE A 62 -6.01 -2.37 -5.66
C ILE A 62 -5.08 -2.24 -6.85
N ASP A 63 -4.91 -1.00 -7.30
CA ASP A 63 -3.74 -0.59 -8.08
C ASP A 63 -2.73 0.12 -7.17
N CYS A 64 -1.44 -0.08 -7.43
CA CYS A 64 -0.42 0.69 -6.74
C CYS A 64 0.75 1.08 -7.65
N LYS A 65 1.23 2.29 -7.43
CA LYS A 65 2.31 2.89 -8.23
C LYS A 65 3.19 3.78 -7.38
N ILE A 66 4.38 4.04 -7.91
CA ILE A 66 5.28 5.06 -7.36
C ILE A 66 5.05 6.36 -8.11
N SER A 67 5.00 7.44 -7.36
CA SER A 67 4.98 8.79 -7.87
C SER A 67 6.06 9.61 -7.17
N ASP A 68 6.62 10.58 -7.87
CA ASP A 68 7.52 11.55 -7.27
C ASP A 68 6.73 12.45 -6.30
N ALA A 69 7.35 12.80 -5.18
CA ALA A 69 6.70 13.49 -4.07
C ALA A 69 6.09 14.85 -4.46
N THR A 70 6.65 15.52 -5.48
CA THR A 70 6.20 16.82 -5.96
C THR A 70 4.80 16.82 -6.59
N ASP A 71 4.29 15.66 -7.03
CA ASP A 71 3.03 15.57 -7.81
C ASP A 71 1.78 15.24 -6.97
N LEU A 72 1.92 15.03 -5.66
CA LEU A 72 0.90 14.39 -4.83
C LEU A 72 0.13 15.31 -3.89
N HIS A 73 0.55 16.55 -3.71
CA HIS A 73 -0.21 17.58 -3.01
C HIS A 73 -1.35 18.13 -3.90
N LYS A 74 -2.27 17.26 -4.31
CA LYS A 74 -3.47 17.66 -5.07
C LYS A 74 -4.59 18.06 -4.12
N ALA A 75 -5.43 18.99 -4.56
CA ALA A 75 -6.62 19.42 -3.85
C ALA A 75 -7.47 18.22 -3.41
N GLY A 76 -7.91 18.21 -2.15
CA GLY A 76 -8.77 17.17 -1.58
C GLY A 76 -8.06 16.09 -0.75
N SER A 77 -6.73 16.14 -0.62
CA SER A 77 -6.01 15.26 0.31
C SER A 77 -6.12 15.74 1.76
N VAL A 78 -6.26 14.78 2.68
CA VAL A 78 -6.27 15.00 4.13
C VAL A 78 -5.03 14.32 4.72
N ASP A 79 -4.26 15.06 5.52
CA ASP A 79 -3.13 14.50 6.26
C ASP A 79 -3.66 13.56 7.37
N ALA A 80 -3.31 12.28 7.25
CA ALA A 80 -3.67 11.23 8.19
C ALA A 80 -2.48 10.76 9.04
N SER A 81 -1.30 11.37 8.91
CA SER A 81 -0.05 10.98 9.58
C SER A 81 -0.18 10.89 11.10
N HIS A 82 -1.00 11.76 11.68
CA HIS A 82 -1.23 11.84 13.12
C HIS A 82 -2.32 10.88 13.64
N LEU A 83 -3.09 10.27 12.73
CA LEU A 83 -4.18 9.36 13.07
C LEU A 83 -3.68 7.93 13.24
N ALA A 84 -4.40 7.14 14.03
CA ALA A 84 -4.19 5.70 14.04
C ALA A 84 -4.65 5.09 12.69
N PRO A 85 -3.93 4.08 12.15
CA PRO A 85 -2.73 3.47 12.72
C PRO A 85 -1.41 4.17 12.34
N TRP A 86 -1.45 5.16 11.45
CA TRP A 86 -0.29 5.77 10.79
C TRP A 86 0.73 6.40 11.73
N ASN A 87 0.25 7.02 12.80
CA ASN A 87 1.11 7.68 13.80
C ASN A 87 2.18 6.75 14.41
N SER A 88 1.97 5.43 14.39
CA SER A 88 2.91 4.42 14.87
C SER A 88 3.96 3.97 13.83
N PHE A 89 3.81 4.41 12.58
CA PHE A 89 4.66 4.07 11.44
C PHE A 89 5.41 5.27 10.86
N VAL A 90 4.94 6.49 11.07
CA VAL A 90 5.68 7.69 10.68
C VAL A 90 7.07 7.68 11.32
N GLY A 91 8.09 7.95 10.51
CA GLY A 91 9.51 7.87 10.84
C GLY A 91 10.14 6.48 10.66
N LYS A 92 9.35 5.41 10.55
CA LYS A 92 9.88 4.05 10.36
C LYS A 92 10.18 3.76 8.91
N SER A 93 11.31 3.10 8.67
CA SER A 93 11.69 2.63 7.34
C SER A 93 10.76 1.54 6.83
N PHE A 94 10.32 1.68 5.58
CA PHE A 94 9.62 0.60 4.88
C PHE A 94 10.52 -0.63 4.78
N GLY A 95 10.01 -1.76 5.24
CA GLY A 95 10.74 -3.02 5.26
C GLY A 95 10.37 -3.91 4.09
N TRP A 96 9.10 -4.32 4.04
CA TRP A 96 8.62 -5.29 3.05
C TRP A 96 7.15 -5.09 2.72
N GLY A 97 6.76 -5.47 1.50
CA GLY A 97 5.38 -5.45 1.04
C GLY A 97 4.96 -6.78 0.42
N TRP A 98 3.69 -7.12 0.58
CA TRP A 98 3.05 -8.27 -0.08
C TRP A 98 1.80 -7.79 -0.79
N VAL A 99 1.43 -8.54 -1.82
CA VAL A 99 0.18 -8.38 -2.55
C VAL A 99 -0.69 -9.59 -2.24
N THR A 100 -1.96 -9.38 -1.95
CA THR A 100 -2.97 -10.42 -1.87
C THR A 100 -3.71 -10.52 -3.19
N ILE A 101 -4.05 -11.75 -3.57
CA ILE A 101 -4.82 -12.02 -4.77
C ILE A 101 -6.01 -12.88 -4.33
N ASN A 102 -7.22 -12.43 -4.67
CA ASN A 102 -8.44 -13.15 -4.32
C ASN A 102 -8.64 -14.41 -5.19
N GLN A 103 -9.71 -15.15 -4.92
CA GLN A 103 -10.02 -16.40 -5.64
C GLN A 103 -10.30 -16.22 -7.14
N GLN A 104 -10.62 -14.99 -7.56
CA GLN A 104 -10.89 -14.65 -8.96
C GLN A 104 -9.64 -14.13 -9.70
N GLY A 105 -8.52 -13.95 -8.99
CA GLY A 105 -7.27 -13.49 -9.57
C GLY A 105 -7.05 -11.97 -9.51
N TYR A 106 -7.92 -11.22 -8.84
CA TYR A 106 -7.75 -9.79 -8.65
C TYR A 106 -6.83 -9.50 -7.46
N CYS A 107 -5.97 -8.51 -7.63
CA CYS A 107 -5.18 -7.93 -6.54
C CYS A 107 -6.14 -7.11 -5.66
N ASP A 108 -6.51 -7.60 -4.49
CA ASP A 108 -7.54 -6.98 -3.63
C ASP A 108 -6.97 -6.36 -2.35
N GLY A 109 -5.67 -6.54 -2.13
CA GLY A 109 -5.04 -6.13 -0.88
C GLY A 109 -3.53 -6.06 -0.94
N LEU A 110 -2.98 -5.26 -0.02
CA LEU A 110 -1.56 -5.14 0.26
C LEU A 110 -1.32 -5.41 1.74
N LEU A 111 -0.24 -6.12 2.04
CA LEU A 111 0.29 -6.18 3.40
C LEU A 111 1.58 -5.37 3.45
N LEU A 112 1.79 -4.59 4.51
CA LEU A 112 2.97 -3.74 4.65
C LEU A 112 3.68 -4.02 5.97
N SER A 113 5.00 -3.98 5.93
CA SER A 113 5.89 -4.09 7.08
C SER A 113 6.84 -2.90 7.12
N PHE A 114 7.01 -2.36 8.32
CA PHE A 114 7.97 -1.33 8.65
C PHE A 114 8.99 -1.92 9.64
N GLU A 115 10.27 -1.60 9.45
CA GLU A 115 11.39 -2.13 10.26
C GLU A 115 11.51 -3.67 10.23
N GLY A 116 11.24 -4.30 9.08
CA GLY A 116 11.47 -5.73 8.91
C GLY A 116 10.61 -6.38 7.82
N ILE A 117 10.30 -7.65 8.02
CA ILE A 117 9.53 -8.48 7.08
C ILE A 117 8.25 -9.06 7.69
N ILE A 118 7.85 -8.59 8.87
CA ILE A 118 6.63 -9.08 9.53
C ILE A 118 5.52 -8.09 9.19
N PRO A 119 4.46 -8.51 8.46
CA PRO A 119 3.34 -7.64 8.16
C PRO A 119 2.72 -7.05 9.42
N GLN A 120 2.50 -5.74 9.42
CA GLN A 120 1.87 -4.99 10.51
C GLN A 120 0.59 -4.27 10.06
N LEU A 121 0.50 -3.95 8.77
CA LEU A 121 -0.64 -3.30 8.16
C LEU A 121 -1.23 -4.17 7.06
N ALA A 122 -2.55 -4.16 6.95
CA ALA A 122 -3.31 -4.69 5.83
C ALA A 122 -4.12 -3.55 5.21
N LEU A 123 -4.01 -3.40 3.90
CA LEU A 123 -4.84 -2.51 3.09
C LEU A 123 -5.66 -3.41 2.17
N ASN A 124 -6.98 -3.38 2.25
CA ASN A 124 -7.84 -4.17 1.38
C ASN A 124 -8.87 -3.26 0.74
N VAL A 125 -9.34 -3.59 -0.46
CA VAL A 125 -10.49 -2.89 -1.05
C VAL A 125 -11.75 -3.69 -0.78
N MET A 126 -12.75 -3.01 -0.23
CA MET A 126 -14.07 -3.57 0.04
C MET A 126 -15.12 -2.51 -0.25
N ALA A 127 -16.03 -2.80 -1.19
CA ALA A 127 -17.06 -1.87 -1.64
C ALA A 127 -16.46 -0.52 -2.08
N SER A 128 -15.51 -0.60 -3.02
CA SER A 128 -14.82 0.52 -3.68
C SER A 128 -14.11 1.45 -2.71
N SER A 129 -13.70 0.94 -1.55
CA SER A 129 -13.04 1.72 -0.51
C SER A 129 -11.89 0.94 0.10
N ILE A 130 -10.74 1.61 0.21
CA ILE A 130 -9.59 1.11 0.95
C ILE A 130 -9.95 1.02 2.44
N LYS A 131 -9.81 -0.17 3.00
CA LYS A 131 -9.90 -0.46 4.43
C LYS A 131 -8.50 -0.70 4.97
N VAL A 132 -8.20 -0.02 6.06
CA VAL A 132 -6.89 -0.08 6.74
C VAL A 132 -7.06 -0.87 8.02
N GLY A 133 -6.30 -1.97 8.16
CA GLY A 133 -6.32 -2.83 9.33
C GLY A 133 -4.92 -3.04 9.90
N MET A 134 -4.84 -3.20 11.21
CA MET A 134 -3.62 -3.62 11.90
C MET A 134 -3.57 -5.14 12.01
N ILE A 135 -2.39 -5.72 11.78
CA ILE A 135 -2.13 -7.14 11.98
C ILE A 135 -1.51 -7.31 13.36
N ALA A 136 -2.26 -7.91 14.27
CA ALA A 136 -1.78 -8.24 15.60
C ALA A 136 -1.13 -9.62 15.61
N ARG A 137 0.03 -9.74 16.28
CA ARG A 137 0.54 -11.06 16.68
C ARG A 137 -0.32 -11.59 17.81
N VAL A 138 -0.87 -12.78 17.62
CA VAL A 138 -1.50 -13.54 18.70
C VAL A 138 -0.43 -14.45 19.29
N SER A 139 -0.10 -14.27 20.56
CA SER A 139 0.71 -15.24 21.30
C SER A 139 -0.15 -16.48 21.53
N ILE A 140 0.33 -17.63 21.03
CA ILE A 140 -0.25 -18.96 21.28
C ILE A 140 0.53 -19.60 22.42
#